data_AF-A0A9E1LD32-F1
#
_entry.id   AF-A0A9E1LD32-F1
#
_cell.length_a   1.000
_cell.length_b   1.000
_cell.length_c   1.000
_cell.angle_alpha   90.00
_cell.angle_beta   90.00
_cell.angle_gamma   90.00
#
_symmetry.space_group_name_H-M   'P 1'
#
loop_
_entity.id
_entity.type
_entity.pdbx_description
1 polymer ?
#
loop_
_entity_poly.entity_id
_entity_poly.type
_entity_poly.pdbx_seq_one_letter_code
_entity_poly.pdbx_strand_id
1 'polypeptide(L)'
;MQQKINKEMTILWFTSDISDFSYSNSNWVISLSDFAQVNNFKKRKNYNVSSLKGGMSLKIKNLSFQYEKSTSLIKNWNVDMNSARSIGLAGKNGIGKTTLAQLFTGLLEPTNGSISLLVNNQNPTIAMLDQFPERILGPNSLDSFIQKLIKKEKLNKRLVNKCINQLNSHQINWEIIKTQSALDIPWSTLRMSLIIILSHCNYDLLILDEPTFGFGWEQKEILSQLLCEVLVQKHVILISHDIPFFIAHCDQIYDLDNQSLINNKNIQTNVDKTKNY
;
A
#
# COMPACT_ATOMS: atom_id res chain seq x y z
N MET A 1 6.96 9.00 -38.89
CA MET A 1 5.96 9.29 -37.85
C MET A 1 5.63 10.79 -37.66
N GLN A 2 6.07 11.71 -38.54
CA GLN A 2 5.83 13.15 -38.36
C GLN A 2 4.52 13.68 -38.99
N GLN A 3 3.76 12.90 -39.75
CA GLN A 3 2.67 13.44 -40.57
C GLN A 3 1.28 13.57 -39.90
N LYS A 4 1.14 13.38 -38.58
CA LYS A 4 -0.13 13.64 -37.87
C LYS A 4 0.08 14.13 -36.43
N ILE A 5 0.84 15.20 -36.24
CA ILE A 5 0.93 15.87 -34.94
C ILE A 5 0.37 17.29 -35.08
N ASN A 6 -0.63 17.59 -34.26
CA ASN A 6 -1.37 18.85 -34.24
C ASN A 6 -0.43 20.01 -33.84
N LYS A 7 -0.56 21.20 -34.46
CA LYS A 7 0.37 22.34 -34.30
C LYS A 7 0.44 22.92 -32.87
N GLU A 8 -0.44 22.52 -31.97
CA GLU A 8 -0.50 22.99 -30.59
C GLU A 8 0.10 22.01 -29.56
N MET A 9 0.63 20.85 -29.98
CA MET A 9 1.22 19.87 -29.06
C MET A 9 2.75 19.99 -29.00
N THR A 10 3.27 20.17 -27.79
CA THR A 10 4.70 20.00 -27.50
C THR A 10 4.98 18.54 -27.16
N ILE A 11 5.85 17.89 -27.94
CA ILE A 11 6.32 16.53 -27.67
C ILE A 11 7.74 16.62 -27.13
N LEU A 12 7.94 16.08 -25.91
CA LEU A 12 9.26 15.95 -25.30
C LEU A 12 9.78 14.53 -25.58
N TRP A 13 10.94 14.44 -26.23
CA TRP A 13 11.58 13.18 -26.58
C TRP A 13 13.01 13.18 -26.01
N PHE A 14 13.33 12.16 -25.22
CA PHE A 14 14.67 11.93 -24.68
C PHE A 14 15.37 10.83 -25.47
N THR A 15 16.61 11.09 -25.89
CA THR A 15 17.46 10.17 -26.65
C THR A 15 18.90 10.32 -26.21
N SER A 16 19.66 9.23 -26.27
CA SER A 16 21.12 9.22 -26.04
C SER A 16 21.91 9.33 -27.34
N ASP A 17 21.26 9.25 -28.49
CA ASP A 17 21.90 9.38 -29.81
C ASP A 17 21.80 10.83 -30.28
N ILE A 18 22.96 11.46 -30.52
CA ILE A 18 23.02 12.87 -30.88
C ILE A 18 22.48 13.14 -32.30
N SER A 19 22.39 12.10 -33.14
CA SER A 19 21.85 12.22 -34.50
C SER A 19 20.34 12.49 -34.52
N ASP A 20 19.64 12.13 -33.46
CA ASP A 20 18.19 12.33 -33.32
C ASP A 20 17.79 13.80 -33.14
N PHE A 21 18.72 14.69 -32.78
CA PHE A 21 18.47 16.14 -32.68
C PHE A 21 18.04 16.79 -34.00
N SER A 22 18.31 16.13 -35.14
CA SER A 22 17.89 16.59 -36.46
C SER A 22 16.37 16.53 -36.68
N TYR A 23 15.63 15.79 -35.85
CA TYR A 23 14.18 15.59 -36.00
C TYR A 23 13.32 16.55 -35.15
N SER A 24 13.94 17.49 -34.45
CA SER A 24 13.30 18.36 -33.46
C SER A 24 13.36 19.84 -33.85
N ASN A 25 12.30 20.60 -33.54
CA ASN A 25 12.24 22.04 -33.81
C ASN A 25 13.02 22.88 -32.79
N SER A 26 13.33 22.34 -31.61
CA SER A 26 14.04 23.04 -30.54
C SER A 26 14.84 22.03 -29.71
N ASN A 27 16.16 22.19 -29.69
CA ASN A 27 17.08 21.23 -29.10
C ASN A 27 17.62 21.73 -27.76
N TRP A 28 17.52 20.89 -26.74
CA TRP A 28 18.07 21.17 -25.41
C TRP A 28 19.02 20.03 -25.05
N VAL A 29 20.26 20.36 -24.73
CA VAL A 29 21.28 19.40 -24.29
C VAL A 29 21.40 19.52 -22.78
N ILE A 30 21.32 18.39 -22.09
CA ILE A 30 21.64 18.31 -20.66
C ILE A 30 22.96 17.57 -20.56
N SER A 31 24.05 18.29 -20.32
CA SER A 31 25.38 17.70 -20.19
C SER A 31 25.68 17.33 -18.73
N LEU A 32 26.55 16.36 -18.50
CA LEU A 32 27.02 16.00 -17.15
C LEU A 32 27.62 17.20 -16.41
N SER A 33 28.23 18.14 -17.13
CA SER A 33 28.76 19.41 -16.60
C SER A 33 27.69 20.39 -16.14
N ASP A 34 26.45 20.26 -16.63
CA ASP A 34 25.32 21.10 -16.19
C ASP A 34 24.69 20.58 -14.89
N PHE A 35 25.04 19.36 -14.46
CA PHE A 35 24.60 18.81 -13.18
C PHE A 35 25.57 19.19 -12.05
N ALA A 36 25.01 19.68 -10.95
CA ALA A 36 25.76 19.86 -9.71
C ALA A 36 25.75 18.58 -8.87
N GLN A 37 26.86 18.30 -8.20
CA GLN A 37 26.93 17.21 -7.21
C GLN A 37 26.07 17.58 -6.00
N VAL A 38 25.00 16.81 -5.76
CA VAL A 38 24.14 16.99 -4.57
C VAL A 38 24.82 16.31 -3.38
N ASN A 39 25.63 17.07 -2.64
CA ASN A 39 26.35 16.57 -1.46
C ASN A 39 25.42 16.32 -0.27
N ASN A 40 24.27 17.00 -0.23
CA ASN A 40 23.22 16.79 0.77
C ASN A 40 22.15 15.85 0.22
N PHE A 41 22.50 14.58 -0.01
CA PHE A 41 21.48 13.56 0.13
C PHE A 41 21.01 13.62 1.58
N LYS A 42 19.83 14.21 1.83
CA LYS A 42 19.14 14.01 3.10
C LYS A 42 19.11 12.50 3.30
N LYS A 43 19.89 11.99 4.26
CA LYS A 43 19.84 10.58 4.67
C LYS A 43 18.37 10.23 4.75
N ARG A 44 17.97 9.13 4.08
CA ARG A 44 16.61 8.59 4.18
C ARG A 44 16.22 8.70 5.64
N LYS A 45 15.16 9.45 5.95
CA LYS A 45 14.66 9.47 7.32
C LYS A 45 14.41 8.02 7.68
N ASN A 46 15.08 7.55 8.72
CA ASN A 46 14.73 6.27 9.27
C ASN A 46 13.28 6.38 9.71
N TYR A 47 12.45 5.49 9.20
CA TYR A 47 11.07 5.35 9.64
C TYR A 47 11.12 4.84 11.09
N ASN A 48 11.08 5.78 12.04
CA ASN A 48 11.17 5.47 13.46
C ASN A 48 9.79 5.05 13.95
N VAL A 49 9.49 3.75 13.87
CA VAL A 49 8.26 3.17 14.43
C VAL A 49 8.57 2.60 15.80
N SER A 50 7.84 3.05 16.82
CA SER A 50 7.89 2.43 18.15
C SER A 50 7.12 1.10 18.14
N SER A 51 7.74 0.01 18.59
CA SER A 51 7.10 -1.29 18.78
C SER A 51 5.85 -1.18 19.64
N LEU A 52 4.71 -1.54 19.06
CA LEU A 52 3.50 -1.86 19.80
C LEU A 52 3.36 -3.37 19.84
N LYS A 53 3.04 -3.94 21.01
CA LYS A 53 2.79 -5.39 21.12
C LYS A 53 1.71 -5.79 20.13
N GLY A 54 2.02 -6.76 19.27
CA GLY A 54 1.09 -7.28 18.29
C GLY A 54 0.07 -8.24 18.91
N GLY A 55 -1.10 -8.30 18.29
CA GLY A 55 -2.21 -9.17 18.71
C GLY A 55 -2.70 -10.08 17.58
N MET A 56 -2.08 -9.99 16.40
CA MET A 56 -2.43 -10.79 15.24
C MET A 56 -1.70 -12.13 15.26
N SER A 57 -2.44 -13.19 14.97
CA SER A 57 -1.91 -14.53 14.73
C SER A 57 -2.39 -15.05 13.39
N LEU A 58 -1.47 -15.58 12.58
CA LEU A 58 -1.74 -16.19 11.29
C LEU A 58 -1.21 -17.63 11.33
N LYS A 59 -2.13 -18.59 11.28
CA LYS A 59 -1.83 -20.02 11.19
C LYS A 59 -2.37 -20.58 9.90
N ILE A 60 -1.49 -21.17 9.11
CA ILE A 60 -1.79 -21.75 7.80
C ILE A 60 -1.26 -23.18 7.82
N LYS A 61 -2.14 -24.14 7.51
CA LYS A 61 -1.81 -25.56 7.49
C LYS A 61 -2.11 -26.15 6.12
N ASN A 62 -1.06 -26.64 5.46
CA ASN A 62 -1.09 -27.33 4.16
C ASN A 62 -1.94 -26.59 3.11
N LEU A 63 -1.85 -25.26 3.08
CA LEU A 63 -2.67 -24.45 2.18
C LEU A 63 -2.27 -24.73 0.74
N SER A 64 -3.26 -25.10 -0.08
CA SER A 64 -3.12 -25.15 -1.52
C SER A 64 -4.29 -24.44 -2.18
N PHE A 65 -3.99 -23.73 -3.26
CA PHE A 65 -5.00 -23.01 -4.04
C PHE A 65 -4.66 -23.05 -5.53
N GLN A 66 -5.71 -23.18 -6.35
CA GLN A 66 -5.66 -23.10 -7.80
C GLN A 66 -6.96 -22.48 -8.33
N TYR A 67 -6.86 -21.68 -9.40
CA TYR A 67 -8.05 -21.29 -10.17
C TYR A 67 -8.49 -22.46 -11.07
N GLU A 68 -9.78 -22.53 -11.41
CA GLU A 68 -10.48 -23.68 -12.04
C GLU A 68 -9.82 -24.29 -13.29
N LYS A 69 -8.87 -23.59 -13.95
CA LYS A 69 -8.14 -24.07 -15.14
C LYS A 69 -6.65 -23.68 -15.15
N SER A 70 -6.05 -23.54 -13.97
CA SER A 70 -4.65 -23.10 -13.82
C SER A 70 -3.80 -24.13 -13.09
N THR A 71 -2.48 -24.05 -13.28
CA THR A 71 -1.54 -24.72 -12.38
C THR A 71 -1.71 -24.16 -10.97
N SER A 72 -1.57 -25.03 -9.97
CA SER A 72 -1.69 -24.61 -8.57
C SER A 72 -0.69 -23.50 -8.25
N LEU A 73 -1.25 -22.36 -7.83
CA LEU A 73 -0.55 -21.11 -7.56
C LEU A 73 0.14 -21.15 -6.19
N ILE A 74 -0.55 -21.74 -5.21
CA ILE A 74 -0.05 -21.96 -3.85
C ILE A 74 -0.11 -23.46 -3.59
N LYS A 75 1.00 -24.05 -3.12
CA LYS A 75 1.13 -25.49 -2.87
C LYS A 75 1.69 -25.76 -1.48
N ASN A 76 0.95 -26.53 -0.68
CA ASN A 76 1.37 -27.04 0.63
C ASN A 76 2.02 -25.99 1.54
N TRP A 77 1.47 -24.78 1.54
CA TRP A 77 2.04 -23.67 2.28
C TRP A 77 1.68 -23.79 3.77
N ASN A 78 2.69 -23.64 4.62
CA ASN A 78 2.58 -23.75 6.07
C ASN A 78 3.23 -22.52 6.71
N VAL A 79 2.50 -21.85 7.58
CA VAL A 79 2.95 -20.66 8.31
C VAL A 79 2.37 -20.68 9.71
N ASP A 80 3.20 -20.34 10.69
CA ASP A 80 2.74 -20.06 12.06
C ASP A 80 3.41 -18.76 12.51
N MET A 81 2.62 -17.68 12.54
CA MET A 81 3.02 -16.35 13.00
C MET A 81 2.11 -15.95 14.14
N ASN A 82 2.70 -15.40 15.20
CA ASN A 82 1.97 -14.96 16.38
C ASN A 82 2.50 -13.62 16.87
N SER A 83 1.66 -12.89 17.60
CA SER A 83 1.99 -11.61 18.24
C SER A 83 2.48 -10.54 17.25
N ALA A 84 2.00 -10.58 16.01
CA ALA A 84 2.33 -9.58 15.00
C ALA A 84 1.40 -8.36 15.14
N ARG A 85 1.96 -7.17 14.94
CA ARG A 85 1.19 -5.93 14.74
C ARG A 85 1.03 -5.66 13.25
N SER A 86 2.05 -5.98 12.47
CA SER A 86 2.08 -5.74 11.03
C SER A 86 2.84 -6.80 10.26
N ILE A 87 2.14 -7.53 9.40
CA ILE A 87 2.75 -8.56 8.55
C ILE A 87 3.05 -7.96 7.17
N GLY A 88 4.27 -8.16 6.67
CA GLY A 88 4.64 -7.90 5.29
C GLY A 88 4.62 -9.19 4.48
N LEU A 89 3.93 -9.22 3.34
CA LEU A 89 4.01 -10.31 2.37
C LEU A 89 4.89 -9.87 1.20
N ALA A 90 6.14 -10.31 1.21
CA ALA A 90 7.12 -10.01 0.18
C ALA A 90 7.20 -11.12 -0.87
N GLY A 91 7.50 -10.76 -2.11
CA GLY A 91 7.84 -11.71 -3.15
C GLY A 91 7.70 -11.12 -4.54
N LYS A 92 8.13 -11.86 -5.57
CA LYS A 92 8.03 -11.44 -6.97
C LYS A 92 6.59 -11.24 -7.45
N ASN A 93 6.43 -10.53 -8.56
CA ASN A 93 5.12 -10.39 -9.20
C ASN A 93 4.64 -11.76 -9.72
N GLY A 94 3.35 -12.06 -9.53
CA GLY A 94 2.76 -13.31 -9.98
C GLY A 94 2.92 -14.52 -9.05
N ILE A 95 3.61 -14.38 -7.89
CA ILE A 95 3.76 -15.47 -6.91
C ILE A 95 2.47 -15.78 -6.11
N GLY A 96 1.42 -14.95 -6.28
CA GLY A 96 0.12 -15.16 -5.63
C GLY A 96 -0.16 -14.33 -4.37
N LYS A 97 0.56 -13.22 -4.14
CA LYS A 97 0.36 -12.35 -2.95
C LYS A 97 -1.06 -11.79 -2.85
N THR A 98 -1.60 -11.23 -3.94
CA THR A 98 -2.98 -10.73 -4.01
C THR A 98 -3.99 -11.86 -3.78
N THR A 99 -3.73 -13.05 -4.34
CA THR A 99 -4.56 -14.24 -4.11
C THR A 99 -4.55 -14.66 -2.63
N LEU A 100 -3.41 -14.58 -1.95
CA LEU A 100 -3.33 -14.80 -0.50
C LEU A 100 -4.13 -13.78 0.29
N ALA A 101 -4.07 -12.50 -0.11
CA ALA A 101 -4.88 -11.45 0.50
C ALA A 101 -6.38 -11.78 0.41
N GLN A 102 -6.82 -12.24 -0.77
CA GLN A 102 -8.21 -12.66 -1.00
C GLN A 102 -8.58 -13.91 -0.20
N LEU A 103 -7.66 -14.86 -0.02
CA LEU A 103 -7.86 -16.02 0.87
C LEU A 103 -7.97 -15.59 2.34
N PHE A 104 -7.18 -14.61 2.79
CA PHE A 104 -7.24 -14.09 4.16
C PHE A 104 -8.56 -13.36 4.46
N THR A 105 -9.15 -12.71 3.46
CA THR A 105 -10.46 -12.05 3.58
C THR A 105 -11.64 -13.01 3.48
N GLY A 106 -11.41 -14.27 3.06
CA GLY A 106 -12.48 -15.22 2.74
C GLY A 106 -13.20 -14.94 1.43
N LEU A 107 -12.69 -14.04 0.58
CA LEU A 107 -13.21 -13.82 -0.78
C LEU A 107 -12.92 -15.03 -1.68
N LEU A 108 -11.86 -15.77 -1.38
CA LEU A 108 -11.55 -17.06 -1.98
C LEU A 108 -11.51 -18.12 -0.90
N GLU A 109 -11.89 -19.33 -1.25
CA GLU A 109 -11.74 -20.51 -0.40
C GLU A 109 -10.50 -21.32 -0.81
N PRO A 110 -9.76 -21.89 0.15
CA PRO A 110 -8.64 -22.76 -0.16
C PRO A 110 -9.12 -24.04 -0.85
N THR A 111 -8.35 -24.54 -1.83
CA THR A 111 -8.63 -25.85 -2.44
C THR A 111 -8.35 -26.97 -1.44
N ASN A 112 -7.24 -26.85 -0.70
CA ASN A 112 -6.88 -27.74 0.41
C ASN A 112 -6.27 -26.93 1.56
N GLY A 113 -6.34 -27.49 2.76
CA GLY A 113 -5.74 -26.90 3.96
C GLY A 113 -6.67 -25.93 4.69
N SER A 114 -6.10 -25.12 5.58
CA SER A 114 -6.86 -24.15 6.37
C SER A 114 -6.06 -22.90 6.68
N ILE A 115 -6.76 -21.77 6.85
CA ILE A 115 -6.22 -20.48 7.26
C ILE A 115 -6.97 -20.05 8.52
N SER A 116 -6.23 -19.68 9.57
CA SER A 116 -6.75 -19.08 10.78
C SER A 116 -6.01 -17.76 11.00
N LEU A 117 -6.71 -16.67 10.72
CA LEU A 117 -6.24 -15.30 10.93
C LEU A 117 -7.07 -14.68 12.05
N LEU A 118 -6.45 -14.45 13.19
CA LEU A 118 -7.09 -13.87 14.38
C LEU A 118 -6.39 -12.58 14.77
N VAL A 119 -7.16 -11.64 15.30
CA VAL A 119 -6.66 -10.46 16.00
C VAL A 119 -7.22 -10.50 17.41
N ASN A 120 -6.35 -10.47 18.42
CA ASN A 120 -6.71 -10.58 19.83
C ASN A 120 -7.59 -11.83 20.11
N ASN A 121 -7.23 -12.96 19.50
CA ASN A 121 -7.93 -14.25 19.57
C ASN A 121 -9.38 -14.25 19.02
N GLN A 122 -9.74 -13.28 18.18
CA GLN A 122 -11.06 -13.20 17.53
C GLN A 122 -10.91 -13.06 16.01
N ASN A 123 -11.95 -13.43 15.26
CA ASN A 123 -12.01 -13.20 13.82
C ASN A 123 -12.10 -11.69 13.57
N PRO A 124 -11.10 -11.07 12.90
CA PRO A 124 -11.09 -9.63 12.70
C PRO A 124 -12.12 -9.20 11.66
N THR A 125 -12.61 -7.97 11.81
CA THR A 125 -13.22 -7.25 10.71
C THR A 125 -12.13 -6.69 9.79
N ILE A 126 -12.15 -7.08 8.51
CA ILE A 126 -11.08 -6.79 7.57
C ILE A 126 -11.54 -5.76 6.53
N ALA A 127 -10.70 -4.77 6.23
CA ALA A 127 -10.77 -4.00 5.01
C ALA A 127 -9.55 -4.28 4.15
N MET A 128 -9.78 -4.58 2.87
CA MET A 128 -8.73 -4.78 1.88
C MET A 128 -8.79 -3.65 0.86
N LEU A 129 -7.63 -3.04 0.60
CA LEU A 129 -7.42 -2.17 -0.55
C LEU A 129 -6.63 -2.95 -1.59
N ASP A 130 -7.29 -3.24 -2.71
CA ASP A 130 -6.70 -3.94 -3.85
C ASP A 130 -5.60 -3.10 -4.53
N GLN A 131 -4.77 -3.75 -5.34
CA GLN A 131 -3.72 -3.11 -6.13
C GLN A 131 -4.28 -2.01 -7.05
N PHE A 132 -5.47 -2.21 -7.63
CA PHE A 132 -6.10 -1.25 -8.57
C PHE A 132 -7.50 -0.83 -8.09
N PRO A 133 -7.61 -0.04 -7.00
CA PRO A 133 -8.88 0.26 -6.37
C PRO A 133 -9.82 1.10 -7.26
N GLU A 134 -9.28 1.87 -8.21
CA GLU A 134 -10.04 2.62 -9.21
C GLU A 134 -10.94 1.70 -10.06
N ARG A 135 -10.51 0.45 -10.31
CA ARG A 135 -11.29 -0.52 -11.08
C ARG A 135 -12.46 -1.08 -10.28
N ILE A 136 -12.31 -1.15 -8.95
CA ILE A 136 -13.34 -1.65 -8.04
C ILE A 136 -14.41 -0.56 -7.82
N LEU A 137 -13.98 0.68 -7.62
CA LEU A 137 -14.89 1.80 -7.45
C LEU A 137 -15.57 2.19 -8.78
N GLY A 138 -14.84 2.09 -9.89
CA GLY A 138 -15.32 2.46 -11.21
C GLY A 138 -15.81 3.91 -11.24
N PRO A 139 -17.02 4.19 -11.75
CA PRO A 139 -17.54 5.55 -11.85
C PRO A 139 -18.01 6.14 -10.51
N ASN A 140 -17.99 5.36 -9.42
CA ASN A 140 -18.46 5.85 -8.13
C ASN A 140 -17.48 6.89 -7.56
N SER A 141 -18.05 7.93 -6.93
CA SER A 141 -17.27 8.96 -6.25
C SER A 141 -16.88 8.55 -4.83
N LEU A 142 -15.88 9.26 -4.27
CA LEU A 142 -15.47 9.05 -2.88
C LEU A 142 -16.57 9.42 -1.88
N ASP A 143 -17.41 10.42 -2.17
CA ASP A 143 -18.55 10.76 -1.31
C ASP A 143 -19.55 9.61 -1.24
N SER A 144 -19.94 9.05 -2.40
CA SER A 144 -20.79 7.84 -2.48
C SER A 144 -20.21 6.68 -1.69
N PHE A 145 -18.89 6.47 -1.79
CA PHE A 145 -18.19 5.44 -1.04
C PHE A 145 -18.26 5.67 0.49
N ILE A 146 -18.02 6.90 0.97
CA ILE A 146 -18.19 7.28 2.37
C ILE A 146 -19.62 7.04 2.85
N GLN A 147 -20.64 7.44 2.07
CA GLN A 147 -22.05 7.21 2.43
C GLN A 147 -22.37 5.71 2.55
N LYS A 148 -21.81 4.87 1.66
CA LYS A 148 -21.94 3.42 1.72
C LYS A 148 -21.30 2.85 2.99
N LEU A 149 -20.12 3.34 3.39
CA LEU A 149 -19.45 2.95 4.63
C LEU A 149 -20.24 3.36 5.87
N ILE A 150 -20.83 4.57 5.89
CA ILE A 150 -21.70 5.02 6.99
C ILE A 150 -22.94 4.14 7.08
N LYS A 151 -23.60 3.86 5.95
CA LYS A 151 -24.80 2.99 5.90
C LYS A 151 -24.51 1.57 6.38
N LYS A 152 -23.30 1.06 6.17
CA LYS A 152 -22.84 -0.24 6.65
C LYS A 152 -22.25 -0.21 8.07
N GLU A 153 -22.40 0.93 8.76
CA GLU A 153 -21.87 1.15 10.13
C GLU A 153 -20.36 0.94 10.22
N LYS A 154 -19.66 1.10 9.08
CA LYS A 154 -18.20 0.98 9.00
C LYS A 154 -17.48 2.29 9.29
N LEU A 155 -18.10 3.41 8.98
CA LEU A 155 -17.58 4.74 9.29
C LEU A 155 -18.58 5.50 10.16
N ASN A 156 -18.14 5.96 11.32
CA ASN A 156 -18.99 6.79 12.18
C ASN A 156 -19.14 8.18 11.55
N LYS A 157 -20.39 8.61 11.32
CA LYS A 157 -20.71 9.93 10.74
C LYS A 157 -20.03 11.09 11.47
N ARG A 158 -19.81 10.98 12.78
CA ARG A 158 -19.12 12.00 13.60
C ARG A 158 -17.62 12.12 13.27
N LEU A 159 -17.00 11.06 12.74
CA LEU A 159 -15.58 11.02 12.37
C LEU A 159 -15.33 11.50 10.93
N VAL A 160 -16.37 11.67 10.11
CA VAL A 160 -16.23 12.08 8.71
C VAL A 160 -15.47 13.39 8.58
N ASN A 161 -15.79 14.39 9.40
CA ASN A 161 -15.06 15.67 9.38
C ASN A 161 -13.58 15.50 9.78
N LYS A 162 -13.27 14.59 10.71
CA LYS A 162 -11.88 14.27 11.07
C LYS A 162 -11.13 13.62 9.91
N CYS A 163 -11.78 12.70 9.20
CA CYS A 163 -11.25 12.08 7.99
C CYS A 163 -10.97 13.12 6.90
N ILE A 164 -11.93 14.02 6.63
CA ILE A 164 -11.78 15.10 5.64
C ILE A 164 -10.65 16.05 6.03
N ASN A 165 -10.56 16.43 7.31
CA ASN A 165 -9.47 17.28 7.80
C ASN A 165 -8.10 16.62 7.62
N GLN A 166 -8.01 15.30 7.82
CA GLN A 166 -6.76 14.57 7.58
C GLN A 166 -6.41 14.54 6.09
N LEU A 167 -7.37 14.31 5.18
CA LEU A 167 -7.16 14.43 3.73
C LEU A 167 -6.58 15.81 3.37
N ASN A 168 -7.23 16.89 3.84
CA ASN A 168 -6.79 18.25 3.58
C ASN A 168 -5.38 18.54 4.13
N SER A 169 -5.03 18.01 5.31
CA SER A 169 -3.68 18.15 5.89
C SER A 169 -2.59 17.48 5.04
N HIS A 170 -2.96 16.50 4.23
CA HIS A 170 -2.07 15.83 3.27
C HIS A 170 -2.19 16.41 1.85
N GLN A 171 -2.65 17.67 1.72
CA GLN A 171 -2.79 18.40 0.46
C GLN A 171 -3.82 17.78 -0.51
N ILE A 172 -4.72 16.95 -0.01
CA ILE A 172 -5.81 16.36 -0.79
C ILE A 172 -7.08 17.18 -0.53
N ASN A 173 -7.42 18.06 -1.47
CA ASN A 173 -8.61 18.90 -1.35
C ASN A 173 -9.89 18.09 -1.58
N TRP A 174 -10.58 17.76 -0.49
CA TRP A 174 -11.83 16.98 -0.52
C TRP A 174 -12.91 17.60 -1.41
N GLU A 175 -13.05 18.93 -1.39
CA GLU A 175 -14.10 19.62 -2.15
C GLU A 175 -13.97 19.42 -3.66
N ILE A 176 -12.74 19.24 -4.14
CA ILE A 176 -12.45 19.00 -5.55
C ILE A 176 -12.75 17.54 -5.94
N ILE A 177 -12.34 16.58 -5.10
CA ILE A 177 -12.35 15.15 -5.48
C ILE A 177 -13.64 14.42 -5.08
N LYS A 178 -14.43 14.92 -4.13
CA LYS A 178 -15.53 14.17 -3.50
C LYS A 178 -16.62 13.70 -4.48
N THR A 179 -16.87 14.47 -5.54
CA THR A 179 -17.89 14.16 -6.57
C THR A 179 -17.31 13.58 -7.85
N GLN A 180 -15.99 13.59 -8.01
CA GLN A 180 -15.34 13.04 -9.20
C GLN A 180 -15.51 11.51 -9.23
N SER A 181 -15.59 10.96 -10.42
CA SER A 181 -15.46 9.51 -10.63
C SER A 181 -14.07 9.07 -10.16
N ALA A 182 -13.97 7.92 -9.48
CA ALA A 182 -12.68 7.39 -9.04
C ALA A 182 -11.71 7.16 -10.22
N LEU A 183 -12.23 6.95 -11.44
CA LEU A 183 -11.41 6.82 -12.65
C LEU A 183 -10.72 8.13 -13.08
N ASP A 184 -11.29 9.28 -12.69
CA ASP A 184 -10.80 10.61 -13.09
C ASP A 184 -9.84 11.22 -12.05
N ILE A 185 -9.83 10.68 -10.83
CA ILE A 185 -8.93 11.13 -9.76
C ILE A 185 -7.52 10.55 -10.04
N PRO A 186 -6.45 11.36 -9.94
CA PRO A 186 -5.08 10.86 -10.06
C PRO A 186 -4.84 9.67 -9.12
N TRP A 187 -4.18 8.62 -9.63
CA TRP A 187 -4.04 7.35 -8.90
C TRP A 187 -3.41 7.51 -7.51
N SER A 188 -2.41 8.38 -7.39
CA SER A 188 -1.75 8.66 -6.11
C SER A 188 -2.72 9.27 -5.09
N THR A 189 -3.48 10.27 -5.52
CA THR A 189 -4.50 10.96 -4.73
C THR A 189 -5.63 10.01 -4.33
N LEU A 190 -6.15 9.22 -5.27
CA LEU A 190 -7.22 8.25 -4.98
C LEU A 190 -6.76 7.24 -3.94
N ARG A 191 -5.60 6.61 -4.16
CA ARG A 191 -5.07 5.58 -3.26
C ARG A 191 -4.81 6.14 -1.86
N MET A 192 -4.15 7.29 -1.74
CA MET A 192 -3.97 7.96 -0.44
C MET A 192 -5.31 8.26 0.22
N SER A 193 -6.29 8.77 -0.54
CA SER A 193 -7.61 9.07 0.00
C SER A 193 -8.31 7.84 0.56
N LEU A 194 -8.24 6.71 -0.15
CA LEU A 194 -8.83 5.46 0.29
C LEU A 194 -8.15 4.89 1.53
N ILE A 195 -6.81 4.93 1.60
CA ILE A 195 -6.08 4.48 2.80
C ILE A 195 -6.47 5.33 4.02
N ILE A 196 -6.59 6.65 3.86
CA ILE A 196 -7.06 7.55 4.94
C ILE A 196 -8.51 7.24 5.30
N ILE A 197 -9.43 7.09 4.34
CA ILE A 197 -10.83 6.76 4.64
C ILE A 197 -10.93 5.43 5.41
N LEU A 198 -10.19 4.40 4.98
CA LEU A 198 -10.18 3.09 5.63
C LEU A 198 -9.54 3.12 7.03
N SER A 199 -8.58 4.03 7.28
CA SER A 199 -8.00 4.22 8.62
C SER A 199 -9.00 4.78 9.63
N HIS A 200 -10.01 5.54 9.20
CA HIS A 200 -11.07 6.04 10.08
C HIS A 200 -12.25 5.07 10.25
N CYS A 201 -12.29 3.98 9.49
CA CYS A 201 -13.34 2.97 9.59
C CYS A 201 -13.11 2.00 10.76
N ASN A 202 -14.14 1.34 11.28
CA ASN A 202 -14.05 0.37 12.38
C ASN A 202 -13.65 -1.05 11.92
N TYR A 203 -12.50 -1.15 11.25
CA TYR A 203 -11.85 -2.42 10.93
C TYR A 203 -10.73 -2.73 11.91
N ASP A 204 -10.61 -3.98 12.33
CA ASP A 204 -9.51 -4.45 13.19
C ASP A 204 -8.21 -4.63 12.38
N LEU A 205 -8.35 -5.04 11.11
CA LEU A 205 -7.24 -5.31 10.21
C LEU A 205 -7.39 -4.59 8.87
N LEU A 206 -6.33 -3.93 8.41
CA LEU A 206 -6.20 -3.39 7.06
C LEU A 206 -5.24 -4.25 6.24
N ILE A 207 -5.66 -4.70 5.06
CA ILE A 207 -4.79 -5.35 4.08
C ILE A 207 -4.59 -4.38 2.92
N LEU A 208 -3.34 -3.99 2.66
CA LEU A 208 -3.02 -3.02 1.61
C LEU A 208 -2.13 -3.67 0.56
N ASP A 209 -2.65 -3.78 -0.67
CA ASP A 209 -1.92 -4.36 -1.80
C ASP A 209 -1.24 -3.29 -2.65
N GLU A 210 0.09 -3.35 -2.71
CA GLU A 210 0.98 -2.37 -3.33
C GLU A 210 0.61 -0.90 -3.00
N PRO A 211 0.56 -0.52 -1.70
CA PRO A 211 0.05 0.79 -1.29
C PRO A 211 0.93 1.95 -1.75
N THR A 212 2.17 1.69 -2.14
CA THR A 212 3.12 2.68 -2.67
C THR A 212 3.14 2.74 -4.20
N PHE A 213 2.29 1.97 -4.89
CA PHE A 213 2.26 1.95 -6.35
C PHE A 213 1.86 3.32 -6.91
N GLY A 214 2.68 3.82 -7.85
CA GLY A 214 2.49 5.15 -8.46
C GLY A 214 2.83 6.33 -7.54
N PHE A 215 3.41 6.10 -6.35
CA PHE A 215 3.78 7.17 -5.43
C PHE A 215 5.22 7.66 -5.68
N GLY A 216 5.39 8.98 -5.70
CA GLY A 216 6.68 9.63 -5.54
C GLY A 216 7.17 9.55 -4.09
N TRP A 217 8.38 10.04 -3.84
CA TRP A 217 9.01 10.00 -2.52
C TRP A 217 8.18 10.69 -1.44
N GLU A 218 7.67 11.89 -1.72
CA GLU A 218 6.88 12.68 -0.78
C GLU A 218 5.61 11.93 -0.35
N GLN A 219 4.90 11.31 -1.30
CA GLN A 219 3.71 10.52 -0.99
C GLN A 219 4.04 9.26 -0.18
N LYS A 220 5.19 8.62 -0.42
CA LYS A 220 5.66 7.49 0.42
C LYS A 220 5.97 7.94 1.86
N GLU A 221 6.55 9.13 2.04
CA GLU A 221 6.81 9.69 3.38
C GLU A 221 5.50 10.00 4.12
N ILE A 222 4.51 10.57 3.42
CA ILE A 222 3.18 10.82 3.99
C ILE A 222 2.48 9.49 4.36
N LEU A 223 2.47 8.51 3.46
CA LEU A 223 1.88 7.20 3.72
C LEU A 223 2.55 6.51 4.91
N SER A 224 3.86 6.64 5.05
CA SER A 224 4.57 6.09 6.18
C SER A 224 4.09 6.67 7.51
N GLN A 225 3.96 7.99 7.60
CA GLN A 225 3.44 8.66 8.80
C GLN A 225 2.02 8.19 9.12
N LEU A 226 1.16 8.11 8.11
CA LEU A 226 -0.19 7.59 8.25
C LEU A 226 -0.21 6.14 8.76
N LEU A 227 0.66 5.27 8.23
CA LEU A 227 0.76 3.88 8.69
C LEU A 227 1.20 3.79 10.15
N CYS A 228 2.11 4.67 10.60
CA CYS A 228 2.50 4.72 12.01
C CYS A 228 1.28 5.02 12.89
N GLU A 229 0.44 5.98 12.51
CA GLU A 229 -0.80 6.31 13.23
C GLU A 229 -1.81 5.15 13.21
N VAL A 230 -1.97 4.50 12.06
CA VAL A 230 -2.85 3.33 11.88
C VAL A 230 -2.45 2.20 12.82
N LEU A 231 -1.15 1.89 12.90
CA LEU A 231 -0.61 0.79 13.69
C LEU A 231 -0.80 0.97 15.21
N VAL A 232 -1.08 2.19 15.68
CA VAL A 232 -1.48 2.46 17.07
C VAL A 232 -2.81 1.79 17.41
N GLN A 233 -3.74 1.77 16.46
CA GLN A 233 -5.13 1.38 16.71
C GLN A 233 -5.51 0.05 16.03
N LYS A 234 -4.79 -0.33 14.98
CA LYS A 234 -5.15 -1.42 14.07
C LYS A 234 -3.96 -2.33 13.80
N HIS A 235 -4.25 -3.46 13.18
CA HIS A 235 -3.25 -4.34 12.59
C HIS A 235 -3.20 -4.10 11.09
N VAL A 236 -2.06 -4.38 10.47
CA VAL A 236 -1.88 -4.17 9.03
C VAL A 236 -1.22 -5.39 8.38
N ILE A 237 -1.72 -5.83 7.24
CA ILE A 237 -0.98 -6.69 6.32
C ILE A 237 -0.61 -5.84 5.11
N LEU A 238 0.68 -5.65 4.89
CA LEU A 238 1.20 -4.95 3.72
C LEU A 238 1.63 -5.97 2.68
N ILE A 239 1.32 -5.71 1.42
CA ILE A 239 1.79 -6.50 0.29
C ILE A 239 2.53 -5.54 -0.63
N SER A 240 3.80 -5.83 -0.90
CA SER A 240 4.64 -4.98 -1.73
C SER A 240 5.90 -5.71 -2.17
N HIS A 241 6.64 -5.09 -3.08
CA HIS A 241 8.02 -5.41 -3.41
C HIS A 241 9.01 -4.34 -2.89
N ASP A 242 8.53 -3.26 -2.26
CA ASP A 242 9.36 -2.19 -1.68
C ASP A 242 9.93 -2.63 -0.30
N ILE A 243 11.08 -3.32 -0.34
CA ILE A 243 11.75 -3.84 0.86
C ILE A 243 12.03 -2.74 1.91
N PRO A 244 12.57 -1.55 1.57
CA PRO A 244 12.74 -0.46 2.53
C PRO A 244 11.43 -0.08 3.23
N PHE A 245 10.32 -0.07 2.50
CA PHE A 245 9.01 0.24 3.07
C PHE A 245 8.50 -0.87 4.01
N PHE A 246 8.78 -2.15 3.73
CA PHE A 246 8.45 -3.22 4.65
C PHE A 246 9.25 -3.18 5.95
N ILE A 247 10.57 -3.01 5.85
CA ILE A 247 11.46 -2.97 7.02
C ILE A 247 11.09 -1.81 7.95
N ALA A 248 10.49 -0.76 7.41
CA ALA A 248 10.00 0.37 8.16
C ALA A 248 8.71 0.11 8.94
N HIS A 249 7.79 -0.70 8.41
CA HIS A 249 6.40 -0.76 8.91
C HIS A 249 5.95 -2.14 9.38
N CYS A 250 6.64 -3.23 9.02
CA CYS A 250 6.26 -4.61 9.33
C CYS A 250 7.14 -5.22 10.40
N ASP A 251 6.54 -5.68 11.51
CA ASP A 251 7.27 -6.37 12.58
C ASP A 251 7.59 -7.83 12.23
N GLN A 252 6.80 -8.44 11.34
CA GLN A 252 7.07 -9.73 10.74
C GLN A 252 6.93 -9.64 9.22
N ILE A 253 7.87 -10.22 8.49
CA ILE A 253 7.85 -10.25 7.02
C ILE A 253 7.93 -11.70 6.59
N TYR A 254 6.97 -12.12 5.78
CA TYR A 254 7.03 -13.40 5.08
C TYR A 254 7.52 -13.19 3.66
N ASP A 255 8.61 -13.84 3.31
CA ASP A 255 9.09 -13.92 1.94
C ASP A 255 8.49 -15.17 1.29
N LEU A 256 7.57 -14.97 0.34
CA LEU A 256 6.92 -16.05 -0.39
C LEU A 256 7.87 -16.77 -1.36
N ASP A 257 8.86 -16.06 -1.92
CA ASP A 257 9.80 -16.68 -2.86
C ASP A 257 10.68 -17.71 -2.14
N ASN A 258 11.15 -17.34 -0.94
CA ASN A 258 12.04 -18.18 -0.12
C ASN A 258 11.30 -19.01 0.93
N GLN A 259 9.97 -18.84 1.06
CA GLN A 259 9.13 -19.45 2.10
C GLN A 259 9.69 -19.25 3.52
N SER A 260 10.18 -18.04 3.81
CA SER A 260 10.91 -17.75 5.04
C SER A 260 10.25 -16.63 5.84
N LEU A 261 10.29 -16.75 7.18
CA LEU A 261 9.82 -15.75 8.11
C LEU A 261 10.98 -14.92 8.63
N ILE A 262 10.90 -13.61 8.44
CA ILE A 262 11.86 -12.62 8.94
C ILE A 262 11.17 -11.82 10.06
N ASN A 263 11.68 -11.95 11.28
CA ASN A 263 11.26 -11.11 12.40
C ASN A 263 12.07 -9.80 12.38
N ASN A 264 11.39 -8.68 12.20
CA ASN A 264 12.02 -7.39 12.08
C ASN A 264 12.35 -6.80 13.45
N LYS A 265 13.60 -7.02 13.89
CA LYS A 265 14.13 -6.52 15.16
C LYS A 265 14.17 -4.99 15.24
N ASN A 266 14.19 -4.27 14.12
CA ASN A 266 14.28 -2.81 14.12
C ASN A 266 13.01 -2.14 14.63
N ILE A 267 11.85 -2.78 14.46
CA ILE A 267 10.58 -2.27 14.98
C ILE A 267 10.43 -2.69 16.46
N GLN A 268 10.96 -3.85 16.85
CA GLN A 268 10.82 -4.43 18.20
C GLN A 268 11.63 -3.73 19.32
N THR A 269 12.56 -2.82 19.01
CA THR A 269 13.64 -2.40 19.95
C THR A 269 13.38 -1.13 20.79
N ASN A 270 12.16 -0.58 20.87
CA ASN A 270 11.91 0.67 21.61
C ASN A 270 11.06 0.54 22.89
N VAL A 271 10.94 -0.65 23.49
CA VAL A 271 10.18 -0.81 24.75
C VAL A 271 10.98 -0.40 26.00
N ASP A 272 12.32 -0.35 25.96
CA ASP A 272 13.13 -0.28 27.19
C ASP A 272 13.82 1.08 27.48
N LYS A 273 13.48 2.19 26.80
CA LYS A 273 14.16 3.49 27.03
C LYS A 273 13.31 4.64 27.58
N THR A 274 12.08 4.40 28.03
CA THR A 274 11.24 5.45 28.65
C THR A 274 11.13 5.38 30.18
N LYS A 275 11.98 4.58 30.85
CA LYS A 275 12.27 4.80 32.27
C LYS A 275 13.58 5.56 32.38
N ASN A 276 13.53 6.74 32.97
CA ASN A 276 14.59 7.75 33.17
C ASN A 276 14.59 8.84 32.09
N TYR A 277 13.70 9.81 32.21
CA TYR A 277 14.01 11.23 32.48
C TYR A 277 12.82 11.89 33.15
#